data_AF-A0A1Y3BTS7-F1
#
_entry.id   AF-A0A1Y3BTS7-F1
#
_cell.length_a   1.000
_cell.length_b   1.000
_cell.length_c   1.000
_cell.angle_alpha   90.00
_cell.angle_beta   90.00
_cell.angle_gamma   90.00
#
_symmetry.space_group_name_H-M   'P 1'
#
loop_
_entity.id
_entity.type
_entity.pdbx_description
1 polymer ?
#
loop_
_entity_poly.entity_id
_entity_poly.type
_entity_poly.pdbx_seq_one_letter_code
_entity_poly.pdbx_strand_id
1 'polypeptide(L)'
;MNIEYYIEKNIPWNKLPIEVQSLIDSSDEYAKKIKEYSIVNQLRYKDNLIRQVEKNQRAYHEQLLRYSREHYMLFPYHLSEYIINGMHD
;
A
#
# COMPACT_ATOMS: atom_id res chain seq x y z
N MET A 1 18.94 2.12 -8.42
CA MET A 1 18.23 2.41 -7.16
C MET A 1 16.90 1.70 -7.18
N ASN A 2 16.54 0.95 -6.12
CA ASN A 2 15.25 0.27 -6.07
C ASN A 2 14.22 1.18 -5.38
N ILE A 3 13.14 1.53 -6.08
CA ILE A 3 12.04 2.37 -5.55
C ILE A 3 11.32 1.65 -4.41
N GLU A 4 11.19 0.34 -4.51
CA GLU A 4 10.54 -0.53 -3.51
C GLU A 4 11.23 -0.44 -2.16
N TYR A 5 12.57 -0.34 -2.15
CA TYR A 5 13.35 -0.16 -0.92
C TYR A 5 12.88 1.08 -0.15
N TYR A 6 12.62 2.19 -0.82
CA TYR A 6 12.16 3.41 -0.16
C TYR A 6 10.71 3.29 0.33
N ILE A 7 9.87 2.55 -0.39
CA ILE A 7 8.49 2.27 0.03
C ILE A 7 8.49 1.39 1.28
N GLU A 8 9.28 0.30 1.29
CA GLU A 8 9.44 -0.62 2.43
C GLU A 8 9.98 0.11 3.68
N LYS A 9 10.91 1.05 3.50
CA LYS A 9 11.45 1.89 4.58
C LYS A 9 10.54 3.06 4.97
N ASN A 10 9.34 3.15 4.40
CA ASN A 10 8.37 4.21 4.68
C ASN A 10 8.92 5.62 4.48
N ILE A 11 9.73 5.82 3.43
CA ILE A 11 10.30 7.12 3.09
C ILE A 11 9.30 7.90 2.22
N PRO A 12 8.72 9.02 2.70
CA PRO A 12 7.78 9.82 1.92
C PRO A 12 8.49 10.58 0.79
N TRP A 13 7.73 10.98 -0.25
CA TRP A 13 8.23 11.69 -1.44
C TRP A 13 9.22 12.82 -1.12
N ASN A 14 8.86 13.69 -0.20
CA ASN A 14 9.64 14.86 0.19
C ASN A 14 10.97 14.55 0.90
N LYS A 15 11.20 13.29 1.29
CA LYS A 15 12.43 12.80 1.90
C LYS A 15 13.24 11.89 0.98
N LEU A 16 12.76 11.65 -0.25
CA LEU A 16 13.51 10.86 -1.22
C LEU A 16 14.75 11.63 -1.70
N PRO A 17 15.86 10.93 -1.99
CA PRO A 17 16.98 11.51 -2.70
C PRO A 17 16.53 12.11 -4.04
N ILE A 18 17.17 13.19 -4.48
CA ILE A 18 16.80 13.91 -5.70
C ILE A 18 16.89 12.99 -6.92
N GLU A 19 17.89 12.11 -6.96
CA GLU A 19 18.09 11.14 -8.03
C GLU A 19 16.90 10.18 -8.14
N VAL A 20 16.28 9.82 -7.01
CA VAL A 20 15.10 8.95 -6.98
C VAL A 20 13.86 9.73 -7.41
N GLN A 21 13.70 10.98 -6.97
CA GLN A 21 12.58 11.83 -7.40
C GLN A 21 12.61 12.04 -8.92
N SER A 22 13.79 12.29 -9.50
CA SER A 22 13.97 12.44 -10.94
C SER A 22 13.68 11.16 -11.74
N LEU A 23 13.71 9.97 -11.13
CA LEU A 23 13.37 8.70 -11.80
C LEU A 23 11.86 8.39 -11.80
N ILE A 24 11.08 9.02 -10.93
CA ILE A 24 9.63 8.77 -10.77
C ILE A 24 8.82 9.92 -11.38
N ASP A 25 9.46 11.02 -11.75
CA ASP A 25 8.90 12.24 -12.34
C ASP A 25 8.01 13.07 -11.41
N SER A 26 7.20 12.46 -10.53
CA SER A 26 6.28 13.20 -9.65
C SER A 26 5.86 12.46 -8.38
N SER A 27 5.34 13.23 -7.40
CA SER A 27 4.75 12.65 -6.18
C SER A 27 3.54 11.75 -6.47
N ASP A 28 2.79 12.04 -7.53
CA ASP A 28 1.60 11.27 -7.91
C ASP A 28 1.98 9.92 -8.51
N GLU A 29 3.03 9.87 -9.33
CA GLU A 29 3.60 8.61 -9.81
C GLU A 29 4.18 7.79 -8.65
N TYR A 30 4.81 8.43 -7.66
CA TYR A 30 5.25 7.72 -6.46
C TYR A 30 4.07 7.17 -5.66
N ALA A 31 2.98 7.92 -5.55
CA ALA A 31 1.77 7.46 -4.90
C ALA A 31 1.17 6.22 -5.60
N LYS A 32 1.20 6.16 -6.95
CA LYS A 32 0.81 4.97 -7.72
C LYS A 32 1.70 3.77 -7.37
N LYS A 33 3.01 3.95 -7.36
CA LYS A 33 3.97 2.89 -6.99
C LYS A 33 3.78 2.40 -5.56
N ILE A 34 3.52 3.31 -4.60
CA ILE A 34 3.16 2.94 -3.23
C ILE A 34 1.91 2.07 -3.23
N LYS A 35 0.85 2.44 -3.94
CA LYS A 35 -0.41 1.66 -3.99
C LYS A 35 -0.16 0.26 -4.56
N GLU A 36 0.51 0.15 -5.70
CA GLU A 36 0.83 -1.13 -6.34
C GLU A 36 1.65 -2.04 -5.41
N TYR A 37 2.77 -1.53 -4.91
CA TYR A 37 3.63 -2.27 -4.00
C TYR A 37 2.89 -2.71 -2.73
N SER A 38 2.04 -1.83 -2.17
CA SER A 38 1.27 -2.13 -0.97
C SER A 38 0.22 -3.21 -1.17
N ILE A 39 -0.36 -3.33 -2.36
CA ILE A 39 -1.33 -4.39 -2.69
C ILE A 39 -0.61 -5.73 -2.90
N VAL A 40 0.42 -5.74 -3.74
CA VAL A 40 1.18 -6.96 -4.07
C VAL A 40 1.83 -7.57 -2.83
N ASN A 41 2.39 -6.74 -1.95
CA ASN A 41 3.06 -7.17 -0.72
C ASN A 41 2.11 -7.20 0.49
N GLN A 42 0.81 -6.99 0.28
CA GLN A 42 -0.23 -7.05 1.31
C GLN A 42 0.11 -6.24 2.59
N LEU A 43 0.62 -5.03 2.41
CA LEU A 43 1.07 -4.17 3.52
C LEU A 43 -0.10 -3.77 4.43
N ARG A 44 0.20 -3.54 5.71
CA ARG A 44 -0.80 -3.01 6.66
C ARG A 44 -1.09 -1.55 6.39
N TYR A 45 -2.35 -1.16 6.47
CA TYR A 45 -2.74 0.24 6.26
C TYR A 45 -2.12 1.21 7.28
N LYS A 46 -2.16 0.85 8.57
CA LYS A 46 -1.85 1.74 9.70
C LYS A 46 -0.41 2.27 9.71
N ASP A 47 0.55 1.38 9.41
CA ASP A 47 1.98 1.63 9.64
C ASP A 47 2.75 1.93 8.35
N ASN A 48 2.06 1.97 7.20
CA ASN A 48 2.70 2.16 5.90
C ASN A 48 2.27 3.46 5.20
N LEU A 49 3.07 3.87 4.20
CA LEU A 49 2.81 5.03 3.35
C LEU A 49 1.43 5.01 2.67
N ILE A 50 0.81 3.82 2.54
CA ILE A 50 -0.53 3.69 1.96
C ILE A 50 -1.56 4.61 2.63
N ARG A 51 -1.53 4.81 3.95
CA ARG A 51 -2.41 5.76 4.67
C ARG A 51 -2.25 7.21 4.21
N GLN A 52 -1.08 7.55 3.68
CA GLN A 52 -0.81 8.90 3.17
C GLN A 52 -1.41 9.10 1.78
N VAL A 53 -1.42 8.06 0.94
CA VAL A 53 -1.83 8.13 -0.48
C VAL A 53 -3.25 7.61 -0.76
N GLU A 54 -3.79 6.78 0.12
CA GLU A 54 -5.17 6.31 0.12
C GLU A 54 -5.78 6.65 1.47
N LYS A 55 -6.77 7.54 1.48
CA LYS A 55 -7.41 7.98 2.73
C LYS A 55 -8.54 7.06 3.15
N ASN A 56 -9.13 6.37 2.17
CA ASN A 56 -10.19 5.43 2.43
C ASN A 56 -9.62 4.05 2.76
N GLN A 57 -9.41 3.82 4.05
CA GLN A 57 -8.95 2.53 4.58
C GLN A 57 -9.82 1.35 4.12
N ARG A 58 -11.13 1.55 4.04
CA ARG A 58 -12.09 0.52 3.59
C ARG A 58 -11.81 0.12 2.14
N ALA A 59 -11.71 1.11 1.25
CA ALA A 59 -11.43 0.88 -0.16
C ALA A 59 -10.09 0.16 -0.38
N TYR A 60 -9.06 0.51 0.40
CA TYR A 60 -7.77 -0.19 0.35
C TYR A 60 -7.89 -1.66 0.75
N HIS A 61 -8.60 -1.98 1.84
CA HIS A 61 -8.81 -3.36 2.24
C HIS A 61 -9.64 -4.15 1.23
N GLU A 62 -10.67 -3.55 0.64
CA GLU A 62 -11.46 -4.19 -0.43
C GLU A 62 -10.58 -4.51 -1.66
N GLN A 63 -9.64 -3.63 -2.00
CA GLN A 63 -8.66 -3.89 -3.06
C GLN A 63 -7.68 -5.02 -2.70
N LEU A 64 -7.19 -5.07 -1.46
CA LEU A 64 -6.35 -6.16 -0.96
C LEU A 64 -7.06 -7.51 -1.04
N LEU A 65 -8.34 -7.56 -0.63
CA LEU A 65 -9.17 -8.77 -0.68
C LEU A 65 -9.38 -9.23 -2.12
N ARG A 66 -9.70 -8.30 -3.03
CA ARG A 66 -9.86 -8.59 -4.45
C ARG A 66 -8.57 -9.17 -5.04
N TYR A 67 -7.44 -8.51 -4.85
CA TYR A 67 -6.15 -8.96 -5.35
C TYR A 67 -5.78 -10.34 -4.82
N SER A 68 -5.94 -10.56 -3.51
CA SER A 68 -5.65 -11.84 -2.87
C SER A 68 -6.50 -12.98 -3.44
N ARG A 69 -7.80 -12.72 -3.69
CA ARG A 69 -8.71 -13.70 -4.30
C ARG A 69 -8.33 -14.03 -5.74
N GLU A 70 -8.00 -13.02 -6.54
CA GLU A 70 -7.57 -13.20 -7.93
C GLU A 70 -6.25 -13.98 -8.04
N HIS A 71 -5.37 -13.86 -7.04
CA HIS A 71 -4.07 -14.52 -7.00
C HIS A 71 -4.03 -15.75 -6.09
N TYR A 72 -5.18 -16.23 -5.60
CA TYR A 72 -5.32 -17.39 -4.69
C TYR A 72 -4.40 -17.32 -3.45
N MET A 73 -4.13 -16.11 -2.96
CA MET A 73 -3.31 -15.87 -1.77
C MET A 73 -4.14 -16.07 -0.49
N LEU A 74 -3.48 -16.51 0.58
CA LEU A 74 -4.08 -16.48 1.91
C LEU A 74 -4.37 -15.03 2.32
N PHE A 75 -5.48 -14.82 3.04
CA PHE A 75 -5.79 -13.51 3.59
C PHE A 75 -4.79 -13.17 4.71
N PRO A 76 -4.13 -12.00 4.67
CA PRO A 76 -3.28 -11.54 5.76
C PRO A 76 -4.06 -11.48 7.07
N TYR A 77 -3.44 -11.88 8.18
CA TYR A 77 -4.07 -11.83 9.50
C TYR A 77 -4.51 -10.43 9.92
N HIS A 78 -3.90 -9.36 9.40
CA HIS A 78 -4.33 -7.99 9.68
C HIS A 78 -5.66 -7.61 9.00
N LEU A 79 -6.08 -8.36 7.97
CA LEU A 79 -7.42 -8.25 7.42
C LEU A 79 -8.46 -8.94 8.29
N SER A 80 -8.07 -9.83 9.22
CA SER A 80 -9.04 -10.48 10.11
C SER A 80 -9.80 -9.47 10.94
N GLU A 81 -9.16 -8.43 11.48
CA GLU A 81 -9.84 -7.35 12.20
C GLU A 81 -10.84 -6.60 11.30
N TYR A 82 -10.51 -6.41 10.02
CA TYR A 82 -11.43 -5.77 9.07
C TYR A 82 -12.60 -6.67 8.68
N ILE A 83 -12.34 -7.94 8.37
CA ILE A 83 -13.35 -8.93 7.96
C ILE A 83 -14.29 -9.25 9.13
N ILE A 84 -13.76 -9.46 10.34
CA ILE A 84 -14.54 -9.79 11.54
C ILE A 84 -15.46 -8.62 11.93
N ASN A 85 -14.97 -7.37 11.86
CA ASN A 85 -15.81 -6.21 12.14
C ASN A 85 -16.84 -5.93 11.05
N GLY A 86 -16.61 -6.35 9.80
CA GLY A 86 -17.59 -6.28 8.71
C GLY A 86 -18.59 -7.44 8.68
N MET A 87 -18.44 -8.45 9.54
CA MET A 87 -19.37 -9.59 9.66
C MET A 87 -20.50 -9.34 10.67
N HIS A 88 -20.56 -8.15 11.30
CA HIS A 88 -21.58 -7.81 12.31
C HIS A 88 -22.69 -6.88 11.81
N ASP A 89 -22.76 -6.58 10.52
CA ASP A 89 -23.86 -5.82 9.90
C ASP A 89 -24.92 -6.73 9.25
#